data_AF-S3N6D5-F1
#
_entry.id   AF-S3N6D5-F1
#
_cell.length_a   1.000
_cell.length_b   1.000
_cell.length_c   1.000
_cell.angle_alpha   90.00
_cell.angle_beta   90.00
_cell.angle_gamma   90.00
#
_symmetry.space_group_name_H-M   'P 1'
#
loop_
_entity.id
_entity.type
_entity.pdbx_description
1 polymer ?
#
loop_
_entity_poly.entity_id
_entity_poly.type
_entity_poly.pdbx_seq_one_letter_code
_entity_poly.pdbx_strand_id
1 'polypeptide(L)'
;LYNIAKCINTNDYSSLIAGAEWTRDNKNDDNTPQANAMAKLDWNKVDILVIAFGTNDWTGNPIGTELTSDASGATFKGAMCYTIEQIQSKYPHLQIILIGMSFRLRTTTSTPSDNSDDVSTINGYLNEYQKAILEVAENYHIPAFDMYRNSGVNRYNYTYYLRDGIHPKALEGNKHWAMKIGSFLNSSL
;
A
#
# COMPACT_ATOMS: atom_id res chain seq x y z
N LEU A 1 -1.98 5.23 -5.73
CA LEU A 1 -3.19 4.47 -5.37
C LEU A 1 -4.47 5.07 -5.98
N TYR A 2 -4.81 6.34 -5.70
CA TYR A 2 -6.06 6.97 -6.16
C TYR A 2 -6.33 6.85 -7.67
N ASN A 3 -5.31 6.98 -8.53
CA ASN A 3 -5.50 6.83 -9.99
C ASN A 3 -5.92 5.41 -10.39
N ILE A 4 -5.45 4.37 -9.69
CA ILE A 4 -5.87 2.98 -9.93
C ILE A 4 -7.35 2.83 -9.60
N ALA A 5 -7.79 3.37 -8.47
CA ALA A 5 -9.20 3.33 -8.05
C ALA A 5 -10.12 4.02 -9.05
N LYS A 6 -9.69 5.17 -9.58
CA LYS A 6 -10.37 5.86 -10.68
C LYS A 6 -10.50 4.96 -11.90
N CYS A 7 -9.42 4.32 -12.34
CA CYS A 7 -9.44 3.39 -13.49
C CYS A 7 -10.43 2.24 -13.29
N ILE A 8 -10.48 1.67 -12.07
CA ILE A 8 -11.43 0.59 -11.71
C ILE A 8 -12.87 1.08 -11.81
N ASN A 9 -13.18 2.26 -11.26
CA ASN A 9 -14.53 2.81 -11.27
C ASN A 9 -15.01 3.13 -12.70
N THR A 10 -14.16 3.79 -13.49
CA THR A 10 -14.50 4.25 -14.84
C THR A 10 -14.35 3.17 -15.90
N ASN A 11 -13.72 2.04 -15.57
CA ASN A 11 -13.29 1.01 -16.50
C ASN A 11 -12.39 1.56 -17.63
N ASP A 12 -11.58 2.57 -17.31
CA ASP A 12 -10.61 3.19 -18.21
C ASP A 12 -9.22 3.11 -17.60
N TYR A 13 -8.41 2.19 -18.15
CA TYR A 13 -7.05 1.90 -17.66
C TYR A 13 -5.96 2.59 -18.48
N SER A 14 -6.33 3.48 -19.41
CA SER A 14 -5.37 4.16 -20.30
C SER A 14 -4.25 4.86 -19.51
N SER A 15 -4.61 5.58 -18.46
CA SER A 15 -3.65 6.30 -17.61
C SER A 15 -2.75 5.35 -16.79
N LEU A 16 -3.28 4.21 -16.34
CA LEU A 16 -2.49 3.20 -15.62
C LEU A 16 -1.49 2.53 -16.55
N ILE A 17 -1.91 2.14 -17.74
CA ILE A 17 -1.06 1.48 -18.74
C ILE A 17 0.04 2.45 -19.20
N ALA A 18 -0.30 3.70 -19.53
CA ALA A 18 0.67 4.71 -19.92
C ALA A 18 1.70 4.97 -18.81
N GLY A 19 1.27 5.01 -17.54
CA GLY A 19 2.19 5.15 -16.40
C GLY A 19 3.12 3.94 -16.24
N ALA A 20 2.62 2.73 -16.47
CA ALA A 20 3.43 1.50 -16.42
C ALA A 20 4.46 1.46 -17.57
N GLU A 21 4.07 1.84 -18.78
CA GLU A 21 4.96 1.93 -19.94
C GLU A 21 6.05 2.97 -19.73
N TRP A 22 5.69 4.16 -19.22
CA TRP A 22 6.67 5.18 -18.89
C TRP A 22 7.68 4.69 -17.85
N THR A 23 7.22 3.96 -16.82
CA THR A 23 8.09 3.40 -15.77
C THR A 23 9.05 2.35 -16.36
N ARG A 24 8.56 1.45 -17.20
CA ARG A 24 9.40 0.47 -17.92
C ARG A 24 10.50 1.16 -18.72
N ASP A 25 10.13 2.19 -19.47
CA ASP A 25 11.02 2.85 -20.42
C ASP A 25 12.01 3.83 -19.75
N ASN A 26 11.71 4.31 -18.52
CA ASN A 26 12.49 5.36 -17.85
C ASN A 26 13.07 4.99 -16.47
N LYS A 27 12.58 3.93 -15.83
CA LYS A 27 12.91 3.60 -14.42
C LYS A 27 13.45 2.18 -14.20
N ASN A 28 13.60 1.39 -15.27
CA ASN A 28 14.05 0.00 -15.18
C ASN A 28 13.17 -0.85 -14.23
N ASP A 29 11.86 -0.57 -14.24
CA ASP A 29 10.84 -1.27 -13.48
C ASP A 29 9.61 -1.48 -14.38
N ASP A 30 9.31 -2.73 -14.72
CA ASP A 30 8.26 -3.08 -15.67
C ASP A 30 7.02 -3.60 -14.96
N ASN A 31 6.06 -2.69 -14.78
CA ASN A 31 4.74 -2.99 -14.22
C ASN A 31 3.66 -3.18 -15.30
N THR A 32 4.04 -3.23 -16.58
CA THR A 32 3.07 -3.34 -17.70
C THR A 32 2.29 -4.66 -17.70
N PRO A 33 2.84 -5.82 -17.30
CA PRO A 33 2.04 -7.04 -17.19
C PRO A 33 0.90 -6.92 -16.16
N GLN A 34 1.17 -6.28 -15.01
CA GLN A 34 0.23 -6.08 -13.93
C GLN A 34 -0.87 -5.11 -14.33
N ALA A 35 -0.52 -3.98 -14.97
CA ALA A 35 -1.49 -3.02 -15.49
C ALA A 35 -2.43 -3.66 -16.52
N ASN A 36 -1.88 -4.44 -17.46
CA ASN A 36 -2.66 -5.14 -18.47
C ASN A 36 -3.53 -6.26 -17.90
N ALA A 37 -3.06 -6.98 -16.87
CA ALA A 37 -3.86 -7.99 -16.18
C ALA A 37 -5.05 -7.34 -15.46
N MET A 38 -4.82 -6.22 -14.78
CA MET A 38 -5.88 -5.47 -14.08
C MET A 38 -6.94 -4.93 -15.04
N ALA A 39 -6.54 -4.44 -16.22
CA ALA A 39 -7.45 -3.94 -17.25
C ALA A 39 -8.34 -5.04 -17.87
N LYS A 40 -7.94 -6.31 -17.77
CA LYS A 40 -8.68 -7.47 -18.30
C LYS A 40 -9.53 -8.18 -17.23
N LEU A 41 -9.41 -7.76 -15.97
CA LEU A 41 -10.09 -8.40 -14.85
C LEU A 41 -11.60 -8.12 -14.90
N ASP A 42 -12.40 -9.17 -14.74
CA ASP A 42 -13.83 -9.02 -14.48
C ASP A 42 -14.04 -8.73 -13.00
N TRP A 43 -14.10 -7.44 -12.66
CA TRP A 43 -14.24 -6.96 -11.29
C TRP A 43 -15.53 -7.39 -10.61
N ASN A 44 -16.56 -7.85 -11.34
CA ASN A 44 -17.76 -8.43 -10.73
C ASN A 44 -17.54 -9.84 -10.16
N LYS A 45 -16.38 -10.45 -10.45
CA LYS A 45 -15.99 -11.79 -9.96
C LYS A 45 -14.91 -11.72 -8.89
N VAL A 46 -14.56 -10.53 -8.43
CA VAL A 46 -13.54 -10.34 -7.40
C VAL A 46 -14.26 -10.25 -6.06
N ASP A 47 -13.96 -11.17 -5.15
CA ASP A 47 -14.57 -11.16 -3.82
C ASP A 47 -13.81 -10.23 -2.87
N ILE A 48 -12.48 -10.24 -2.94
CA ILE A 48 -11.59 -9.53 -2.01
C ILE A 48 -10.51 -8.76 -2.77
N LEU A 49 -10.34 -7.49 -2.41
CA LEU A 49 -9.24 -6.64 -2.84
C LEU A 49 -8.34 -6.28 -1.66
N VAL A 50 -7.10 -6.77 -1.70
CA VAL A 50 -6.06 -6.43 -0.73
C VAL A 50 -5.25 -5.23 -1.22
N ILE A 51 -5.23 -4.15 -0.43
CA ILE A 51 -4.50 -2.91 -0.75
C ILE A 51 -3.32 -2.77 0.22
N ALA A 52 -2.10 -2.90 -0.31
CA ALA A 52 -0.85 -2.75 0.44
C ALA A 52 -0.03 -1.56 -0.11
N PHE A 53 -0.48 -0.34 0.17
CA PHE A 53 0.14 0.91 -0.30
C PHE A 53 0.59 1.80 0.86
N GLY A 54 1.45 2.79 0.56
CA GLY A 54 1.79 3.88 1.47
C GLY A 54 3.25 4.01 1.86
N THR A 55 4.08 2.96 1.69
CA THR A 55 5.51 3.06 2.04
C THR A 55 6.26 4.11 1.21
N ASN A 56 5.83 4.33 -0.04
CA ASN A 56 6.39 5.37 -0.91
C ASN A 56 5.77 6.74 -0.61
N ASP A 57 4.49 6.78 -0.23
CA ASP A 57 3.80 8.00 0.22
C ASP A 57 4.50 8.62 1.44
N TRP A 58 5.01 7.80 2.37
CA TRP A 58 5.85 8.27 3.48
C TRP A 58 7.06 9.11 3.02
N THR A 59 7.61 8.81 1.84
CA THR A 59 8.76 9.51 1.28
C THR A 59 8.40 10.75 0.47
N GLY A 60 7.13 10.98 0.12
CA GLY A 60 6.76 11.98 -0.89
C GLY A 60 5.46 12.76 -0.69
N ASN A 61 4.52 12.28 0.13
CA ASN A 61 3.15 12.81 0.19
C ASN A 61 2.78 13.20 1.62
N PRO A 62 2.22 14.38 1.88
CA PRO A 62 1.76 14.73 3.23
C PRO A 62 0.62 13.80 3.69
N ILE A 63 0.57 13.50 4.99
CA ILE A 63 -0.44 12.58 5.55
C ILE A 63 -1.86 13.12 5.33
N GLY A 64 -2.06 14.42 5.56
CA GLY A 64 -3.39 15.04 5.66
C GLY A 64 -4.03 14.85 7.03
N THR A 65 -4.94 15.75 7.40
CA THR A 65 -5.69 15.67 8.67
C THR A 65 -7.07 15.07 8.47
N GLU A 66 -7.73 15.44 7.37
CA GLU A 66 -9.10 15.07 7.08
C GLU A 66 -9.23 13.62 6.57
N LEU A 67 -10.35 12.99 6.93
CA LEU A 67 -10.78 11.69 6.42
C LEU A 67 -11.80 11.86 5.30
N THR A 68 -11.54 12.79 4.38
CA THR A 68 -12.41 13.11 3.25
C THR A 68 -11.74 12.74 1.93
N SER A 69 -12.57 12.24 1.01
CA SER A 69 -12.17 11.86 -0.35
C SER A 69 -11.43 12.99 -1.08
N ASP A 70 -10.22 12.69 -1.59
CA ASP A 70 -9.42 13.61 -2.39
C ASP A 70 -9.05 12.98 -3.74
N ALA A 71 -9.74 13.42 -4.80
CA ALA A 71 -9.51 12.96 -6.17
C ALA A 71 -8.19 13.45 -6.79
N SER A 72 -7.54 14.45 -6.18
CA SER A 72 -6.23 14.95 -6.63
C SER A 72 -5.06 14.13 -6.06
N GLY A 73 -5.30 13.39 -4.98
CA GLY A 73 -4.26 12.64 -4.27
C GLY A 73 -3.23 13.53 -3.57
N ALA A 74 -3.60 14.76 -3.20
CA ALA A 74 -2.72 15.72 -2.53
C ALA A 74 -2.32 15.25 -1.13
N THR A 75 -3.19 14.49 -0.45
CA THR A 75 -2.89 13.90 0.86
C THR A 75 -3.05 12.38 0.86
N PHE A 76 -2.26 11.71 1.70
CA PHE A 76 -2.32 10.25 1.83
C PHE A 76 -3.69 9.77 2.32
N LYS A 77 -4.23 10.36 3.39
CA LYS A 77 -5.58 10.03 3.89
C LYS A 77 -6.64 10.26 2.83
N GLY A 78 -6.63 11.42 2.18
CA GLY A 78 -7.63 11.74 1.17
C GLY A 78 -7.59 10.82 -0.05
N ALA A 79 -6.39 10.43 -0.49
CA ALA A 79 -6.21 9.45 -1.56
C ALA A 79 -6.74 8.05 -1.18
N MET A 80 -6.57 7.64 0.08
CA MET A 80 -7.09 6.37 0.61
C MET A 80 -8.62 6.41 0.71
N CYS A 81 -9.20 7.48 1.26
CA CYS A 81 -10.65 7.70 1.30
C CYS A 81 -11.27 7.64 -0.12
N TYR A 82 -10.69 8.38 -1.06
CA TYR A 82 -11.11 8.37 -2.47
C TYR A 82 -11.04 6.96 -3.07
N THR A 83 -9.97 6.22 -2.76
CA THR A 83 -9.79 4.86 -3.28
C THR A 83 -10.92 3.93 -2.85
N ILE A 84 -11.27 3.93 -1.57
CA ILE A 84 -12.33 3.09 -1.02
C ILE A 84 -13.67 3.46 -1.66
N GLU A 85 -14.00 4.75 -1.70
CA GLU A 85 -15.26 5.25 -2.26
C GLU A 85 -15.41 4.94 -3.75
N GLN A 86 -14.37 5.15 -4.56
CA GLN A 86 -14.43 4.86 -6.00
C GLN A 86 -14.66 3.36 -6.25
N ILE A 87 -14.00 2.50 -5.49
CA ILE A 87 -14.11 1.06 -5.69
C ILE A 87 -15.48 0.55 -5.22
N GLN A 88 -15.89 0.85 -3.98
CA GLN A 88 -17.14 0.33 -3.42
C GLN A 88 -18.40 0.98 -4.02
N SER A 89 -18.33 2.22 -4.53
CA SER A 89 -19.46 2.80 -5.28
C SER A 89 -19.73 2.06 -6.60
N LYS A 90 -18.71 1.47 -7.22
CA LYS A 90 -18.84 0.68 -8.46
C LYS A 90 -19.11 -0.80 -8.17
N TYR A 91 -18.41 -1.37 -7.20
CA TYR A 91 -18.45 -2.78 -6.84
C TYR A 91 -18.79 -2.93 -5.35
N PRO A 92 -20.06 -2.75 -4.96
CA PRO A 92 -20.46 -2.73 -3.54
C PRO A 92 -20.31 -4.08 -2.83
N HIS A 93 -20.16 -5.18 -3.58
CA HIS A 93 -19.90 -6.51 -3.04
C HIS A 93 -18.43 -6.75 -2.69
N LEU A 94 -17.51 -5.96 -3.25
CA LEU A 94 -16.07 -6.18 -3.13
C LEU A 94 -15.59 -5.83 -1.73
N GLN A 95 -15.05 -6.83 -1.02
CA GLN A 95 -14.46 -6.62 0.29
C GLN A 95 -13.08 -5.99 0.13
N ILE A 96 -12.88 -4.81 0.73
CA ILE A 96 -11.58 -4.14 0.74
C ILE A 96 -10.87 -4.47 2.05
N ILE A 97 -9.60 -4.86 1.95
CA ILE A 97 -8.75 -5.12 3.10
C ILE A 97 -7.46 -4.30 2.94
N LEU A 98 -7.11 -3.53 3.96
CA LEU A 98 -5.87 -2.75 3.95
C LEU A 98 -4.75 -3.50 4.65
N ILE A 99 -3.55 -3.45 4.09
CA ILE A 99 -2.34 -3.96 4.74
C ILE A 99 -1.42 -2.77 5.01
N GLY A 100 -1.08 -2.62 6.29
CA GLY A 100 -0.21 -1.57 6.79
C GLY A 100 1.25 -1.72 6.39
N MET A 101 2.10 -0.88 6.97
CA MET A 101 3.52 -0.76 6.70
C MET A 101 4.35 -1.57 7.69
N SER A 102 5.44 -2.17 7.24
CA SER A 102 6.44 -2.81 8.12
C SER A 102 7.66 -1.90 8.29
N PHE A 103 8.48 -2.19 9.31
CA PHE A 103 9.80 -1.57 9.48
C PHE A 103 10.60 -1.56 8.18
N ARG A 104 11.32 -0.46 7.92
CA ARG A 104 12.27 -0.35 6.81
C ARG A 104 13.38 0.66 7.08
N LEU A 105 14.44 0.59 6.29
CA LEU A 105 15.39 1.69 6.12
C LEU A 105 14.81 2.79 5.22
N ARG A 106 15.36 4.01 5.32
CA ARG A 106 14.91 5.14 4.49
C ARG A 106 15.13 4.88 3.00
N THR A 107 16.29 4.39 2.62
CA THR A 107 16.65 4.03 1.24
C THR A 107 17.37 2.68 1.22
N THR A 108 17.55 2.10 0.03
CA THR A 108 18.31 0.85 -0.15
C THR A 108 19.81 1.01 0.16
N THR A 109 20.28 2.25 0.31
CA THR A 109 21.68 2.59 0.63
C THR A 109 21.84 3.20 2.02
N SER A 110 20.77 3.28 2.81
CA SER A 110 20.80 3.85 4.16
C SER A 110 21.58 2.96 5.14
N THR A 111 22.22 3.59 6.12
CA THR A 111 22.80 2.88 7.26
C THR A 111 21.70 2.41 8.22
N PRO A 112 21.94 1.45 9.11
CA PRO A 112 20.94 1.00 10.08
C PRO A 112 20.38 2.11 11.00
N SER A 113 21.14 3.20 11.21
CA SER A 113 20.68 4.36 11.98
C SER A 113 19.70 5.25 11.21
N ASP A 114 19.61 5.11 9.89
CA ASP A 114 18.68 5.83 9.02
C ASP A 114 17.48 4.94 8.66
N ASN A 115 16.67 4.66 9.68
CA ASN A 115 15.50 3.78 9.61
C ASN A 115 14.17 4.50 9.92
N SER A 116 13.07 3.82 9.65
CA SER A 116 11.70 4.32 9.75
C SER A 116 11.25 4.71 11.16
N ASP A 117 11.93 4.21 12.19
CA ASP A 117 11.53 4.38 13.58
C ASP A 117 12.28 5.55 14.23
N ASP A 118 13.55 5.77 13.82
CA ASP A 118 14.41 6.79 14.41
C ASP A 118 14.43 8.10 13.62
N VAL A 119 14.10 8.06 12.32
CA VAL A 119 14.28 9.22 11.44
C VAL A 119 13.01 9.50 10.65
N SER A 120 12.45 10.70 10.83
CA SER A 120 11.29 11.19 10.09
C SER A 120 11.65 11.69 8.69
N THR A 121 10.65 11.83 7.83
CA THR A 121 10.71 12.66 6.62
C THR A 121 10.14 14.04 6.94
N ILE A 122 10.13 14.94 5.95
CA ILE A 122 9.43 16.23 6.08
C ILE A 122 7.92 16.05 6.36
N ASN A 123 7.38 14.86 6.07
CA ASN A 123 5.98 14.53 6.25
C ASN A 123 5.73 13.62 7.48
N GLY A 124 6.74 13.38 8.33
CA GLY A 124 6.61 12.63 9.57
C GLY A 124 7.26 11.24 9.56
N TYR A 125 6.91 10.42 10.54
CA TYR A 125 7.39 9.06 10.74
C TYR A 125 6.53 8.04 10.00
N LEU A 126 7.11 6.90 9.61
CA LEU A 126 6.38 5.81 8.95
C LEU A 126 5.19 5.32 9.81
N ASN A 127 5.37 5.31 11.13
CA ASN A 127 4.32 4.88 12.06
C ASN A 127 3.09 5.82 12.06
N GLU A 128 3.22 7.07 11.62
CA GLU A 128 2.11 8.01 11.48
C GLU A 128 1.28 7.68 10.24
N TYR A 129 1.92 7.22 9.15
CA TYR A 129 1.21 6.71 7.98
C TYR A 129 0.54 5.37 8.27
N GLN A 130 1.19 4.50 9.06
CA GLN A 130 0.53 3.28 9.56
C GLN A 130 -0.75 3.62 10.32
N LYS A 131 -0.70 4.59 11.25
CA LYS A 131 -1.90 5.04 11.98
C LYS A 131 -2.95 5.60 11.03
N ALA A 132 -2.56 6.39 10.04
CA ALA A 132 -3.47 6.92 9.03
C ALA A 132 -4.19 5.80 8.24
N ILE A 133 -3.52 4.68 7.91
CA ILE A 133 -4.18 3.51 7.31
C ILE A 133 -5.27 2.96 8.23
N LEU A 134 -4.98 2.82 9.53
CA LEU A 134 -5.93 2.28 10.51
C LEU A 134 -7.12 3.24 10.73
N GLU A 135 -6.87 4.54 10.80
CA GLU A 135 -7.92 5.57 10.94
C GLU A 135 -8.85 5.59 9.73
N VAL A 136 -8.31 5.51 8.51
CA VAL A 136 -9.14 5.40 7.29
C VAL A 136 -9.94 4.09 7.30
N ALA A 137 -9.33 2.97 7.70
CA ALA A 137 -10.02 1.69 7.78
C ALA A 137 -11.20 1.73 8.75
N GLU A 138 -11.00 2.32 9.93
CA GLU A 138 -12.03 2.54 10.94
C GLU A 138 -13.18 3.40 10.40
N ASN A 139 -12.85 4.49 9.70
CA ASN A 139 -13.83 5.42 9.11
C ASN A 139 -14.74 4.76 8.06
N TYR A 140 -14.23 3.79 7.30
CA TYR A 140 -15.02 3.05 6.29
C TYR A 140 -15.48 1.67 6.76
N HIS A 141 -15.23 1.32 8.02
CA HIS A 141 -15.60 0.03 8.60
C HIS A 141 -15.03 -1.18 7.82
N ILE A 142 -13.78 -1.08 7.35
CA ILE A 142 -13.09 -2.16 6.64
C ILE A 142 -11.91 -2.73 7.45
N PRO A 143 -11.55 -4.01 7.27
CA PRO A 143 -10.41 -4.59 7.98
C PRO A 143 -9.08 -3.95 7.54
N ALA A 144 -8.19 -3.72 8.50
CA ALA A 144 -6.81 -3.31 8.24
C ALA A 144 -5.81 -4.04 9.14
N PHE A 145 -4.74 -4.57 8.52
CA PHE A 145 -3.68 -5.23 9.26
C PHE A 145 -2.55 -4.26 9.63
N ASP A 146 -2.31 -4.09 10.93
CA ASP A 146 -1.18 -3.32 11.44
C ASP A 146 0.13 -4.13 11.32
N MET A 147 0.73 -4.10 10.13
CA MET A 147 2.04 -4.72 9.87
C MET A 147 3.14 -4.12 10.77
N TYR A 148 3.03 -2.86 11.15
CA TYR A 148 4.08 -2.17 11.89
C TYR A 148 4.23 -2.79 13.26
N ARG A 149 3.11 -3.06 13.94
CA ARG A 149 3.10 -3.74 15.25
C ARG A 149 3.19 -5.26 15.14
N ASN A 150 2.58 -5.87 14.13
CA ASN A 150 2.33 -7.32 14.13
C ASN A 150 3.21 -8.14 13.18
N SER A 151 3.98 -7.50 12.28
CA SER A 151 4.93 -8.22 11.43
C SER A 151 6.04 -8.83 12.26
N GLY A 152 6.50 -8.18 13.34
CA GLY A 152 7.66 -8.62 14.10
C GLY A 152 9.00 -8.37 13.38
N VAL A 153 8.99 -7.68 12.24
CA VAL A 153 10.20 -7.14 11.60
C VAL A 153 10.56 -5.83 12.29
N ASN A 154 11.82 -5.68 12.69
CA ASN A 154 12.32 -4.51 13.41
C ASN A 154 13.82 -4.32 13.14
N ARG A 155 14.38 -3.22 13.67
CA ARG A 155 15.80 -2.86 13.51
C ARG A 155 16.83 -3.95 13.85
N TYR A 156 16.47 -4.94 14.66
CA TYR A 156 17.40 -6.00 15.08
C TYR A 156 17.37 -7.23 14.17
N ASN A 157 16.27 -7.46 13.45
CA ASN A 157 16.09 -8.65 12.62
C ASN A 157 15.78 -8.36 11.15
N TYR A 158 15.70 -7.09 10.74
CA TYR A 158 15.32 -6.74 9.38
C TYR A 158 16.25 -7.32 8.32
N THR A 159 17.54 -7.49 8.60
CA THR A 159 18.50 -8.10 7.64
C THR A 159 18.21 -9.58 7.37
N TYR A 160 17.47 -10.26 8.25
CA TYR A 160 16.99 -11.62 8.01
C TYR A 160 15.85 -11.61 6.99
N TYR A 161 14.88 -10.69 7.14
CA TYR A 161 13.66 -10.66 6.32
C TYR A 161 13.74 -9.79 5.06
N LEU A 162 14.55 -8.73 5.06
CA LEU A 162 14.66 -7.73 4.01
C LEU A 162 16.02 -7.84 3.29
N ARG A 163 16.01 -7.74 1.96
CA ARG A 163 17.23 -7.90 1.13
C ARG A 163 18.09 -6.64 1.07
N ASP A 164 17.46 -5.48 1.14
CA ASP A 164 18.08 -4.16 0.94
C ASP A 164 17.58 -3.15 1.99
N GLY A 165 17.06 -3.64 3.10
CA GLY A 165 16.47 -2.82 4.15
C GLY A 165 15.05 -2.33 3.87
N ILE A 166 14.48 -2.59 2.69
CA ILE A 166 13.10 -2.19 2.34
C ILE A 166 12.30 -3.39 1.84
N HIS A 167 12.84 -4.09 0.85
CA HIS A 167 12.13 -5.13 0.13
C HIS A 167 12.33 -6.50 0.78
N PRO A 168 11.28 -7.34 0.86
CA PRO A 168 11.39 -8.68 1.42
C PRO A 168 12.33 -9.56 0.59
N LYS A 169 13.04 -10.45 1.28
CA LYS A 169 13.74 -11.57 0.65
C LYS A 169 12.73 -12.57 0.09
N ALA A 170 13.13 -13.25 -0.98
CA ALA A 170 12.27 -14.17 -1.71
C ALA A 170 11.71 -15.32 -0.85
N LEU A 171 12.52 -15.86 0.07
CA LEU A 171 12.10 -16.97 0.93
C LEU A 171 11.67 -16.47 2.31
N GLU A 172 12.61 -15.97 3.11
CA GLU A 172 12.38 -15.62 4.52
C GLU A 172 11.38 -14.47 4.66
N GLY A 173 11.54 -13.41 3.86
CA GLY A 173 10.69 -12.21 3.90
C GLY A 173 9.28 -12.47 3.38
N ASN A 174 9.17 -12.91 2.13
CA ASN A 174 7.87 -13.13 1.48
C ASN A 174 7.04 -14.21 2.21
N LYS A 175 7.67 -15.32 2.65
CA LYS A 175 6.96 -16.35 3.42
C LYS A 175 6.45 -15.78 4.74
N HIS A 176 7.26 -14.99 5.44
CA HIS A 176 6.87 -14.37 6.69
C HIS A 176 5.68 -13.42 6.52
N TRP A 177 5.72 -12.53 5.53
CA TRP A 177 4.61 -11.63 5.23
C TRP A 177 3.35 -12.38 4.79
N ALA A 178 3.49 -13.41 3.94
CA ALA A 178 2.37 -14.25 3.54
C ALA A 178 1.71 -14.95 4.74
N MET A 179 2.49 -15.46 5.69
CA MET A 179 1.93 -16.05 6.92
C MET A 179 1.18 -15.02 7.78
N LYS A 180 1.73 -13.80 7.94
CA LYS A 180 1.09 -12.74 8.72
C LYS A 180 -0.21 -12.26 8.10
N ILE A 181 -0.17 -11.95 6.80
CA ILE A 181 -1.34 -11.49 6.05
C ILE A 181 -2.37 -12.62 5.95
N GLY A 182 -1.96 -13.84 5.61
CA GLY A 182 -2.87 -14.99 5.51
C GLY A 182 -3.56 -15.33 6.83
N SER A 183 -2.84 -15.25 7.96
CA SER A 183 -3.44 -15.44 9.30
C SER A 183 -4.46 -14.36 9.62
N PHE A 184 -4.18 -13.11 9.25
CA PHE A 184 -5.12 -12.02 9.42
C PHE A 184 -6.38 -12.21 8.56
N LEU A 185 -6.21 -12.54 7.28
CA LEU A 185 -7.33 -12.81 6.36
C LEU A 185 -8.23 -13.94 6.90
N ASN A 186 -7.65 -15.05 7.37
CA ASN A 186 -8.42 -16.16 7.96
C ASN A 186 -9.15 -15.82 9.27
N SER A 187 -8.78 -14.72 9.93
CA SER A 187 -9.42 -14.28 11.18
C SER A 187 -10.42 -13.13 10.99
N SER A 188 -10.41 -12.50 9.83
CA SER A 188 -11.21 -11.31 9.50
C SER A 188 -12.28 -11.56 8.45
N LEU A 189 -12.27 -12.76 7.85
CA LEU A 189 -13.23 -13.28 6.88
C LEU A 189 -13.95 -14.48 7.49
#